data_AF-A0A3D2Y2Y4-F1
#
_entry.id   AF-A0A3D2Y2Y4-F1
#
_cell.length_a   1.000
_cell.length_b   1.000
_cell.length_c   1.000
_cell.angle_alpha   90.00
_cell.angle_beta   90.00
_cell.angle_gamma   90.00
#
_symmetry.space_group_name_H-M   'P 1'
#
loop_
_entity.id
_entity.type
_entity.pdbx_description
1 polymer ?
#
loop_
_entity_poly.entity_id
_entity_poly.type
_entity_poly.pdbx_seq_one_letter_code
_entity_poly.pdbx_strand_id
1 'polypeptide(L)'
;MSEADPRIVALEKQFNQIHVQLFDTFSHAQSAVMTVMQTGRDIDENQDDFTQLKRDFEVAVAMYPGNDQTMQQKITATNELAASQQTSNVHLTQVWAAAVSALSCDRMLAMIPTDLQDDPEVAGELQHKRREHLAMWQERLENP
;
A
#
# COMPACT_ATOMS: atom_id res chain seq x y z
N MET A 1 11.77 28.46 15.43
CA MET A 1 11.67 27.30 14.51
C MET A 1 12.29 26.15 15.26
N SER A 2 11.49 25.13 15.65
CA SER A 2 12.08 23.90 16.18
C SER A 2 12.84 23.26 15.03
N GLU A 3 14.14 23.01 15.19
CA GLU A 3 14.91 22.27 14.19
C GLU A 3 14.37 20.84 14.14
N ALA A 4 14.06 20.34 12.93
CA ALA A 4 13.61 18.97 12.76
C ALA A 4 14.68 17.99 13.28
N ASP A 5 14.26 16.91 13.97
CA ASP A 5 15.21 15.93 14.53
C ASP A 5 16.12 15.39 13.40
N PRO A 6 17.46 15.49 13.54
CA PRO A 6 18.40 15.07 12.49
C PRO A 6 18.23 13.63 12.02
N ARG A 7 17.71 12.75 12.88
CA ARG A 7 17.43 11.35 12.55
C ARG A 7 16.25 11.24 11.58
N ILE A 8 15.27 12.13 11.69
CA ILE A 8 14.14 12.22 10.76
C ILE A 8 14.60 12.82 9.43
N VAL A 9 15.43 13.86 9.47
CA VAL A 9 16.03 14.45 8.25
C VAL A 9 16.82 13.40 7.46
N ALA A 10 17.55 12.50 8.15
CA ALA A 10 18.29 11.42 7.49
C ALA A 10 17.39 10.39 6.77
N LEU A 11 16.11 10.30 7.14
CA LEU A 11 15.13 9.40 6.52
C LEU A 11 14.43 10.03 5.30
N GLU A 12 14.49 11.35 5.10
CA GLU A 12 13.76 12.08 4.05
C GLU A 12 13.95 11.47 2.66
N LYS A 13 15.17 11.12 2.30
CA LYS A 13 15.46 10.50 0.99
C LYS A 13 14.68 9.20 0.81
N GLN A 14 14.63 8.36 1.84
CA GLN A 14 13.97 7.06 1.77
C GLN A 14 12.45 7.23 1.81
N PHE A 15 11.94 8.16 2.62
CA PHE A 15 10.51 8.49 2.65
C PHE A 15 10.05 9.05 1.31
N ASN A 16 10.83 9.94 0.69
CA ASN A 16 10.53 10.45 -0.65
C ASN A 16 10.50 9.33 -1.70
N GLN A 17 11.40 8.35 -1.63
CA GLN A 17 11.37 7.19 -2.53
C GLN A 17 10.09 6.38 -2.35
N ILE A 18 9.69 6.11 -1.10
CA ILE A 18 8.44 5.38 -0.80
C ILE A 18 7.22 6.20 -1.26
N HIS A 19 7.23 7.51 -1.07
CA HIS A 19 6.14 8.38 -1.54
C HIS A 19 5.99 8.38 -3.07
N VAL A 20 7.10 8.40 -3.82
CA VAL A 20 7.06 8.28 -5.28
C VAL A 20 6.49 6.92 -5.68
N GLN A 21 6.94 5.83 -5.04
CA GLN A 21 6.39 4.49 -5.30
C GLN A 21 4.87 4.44 -5.04
N LEU A 22 4.41 5.02 -3.94
CA LEU A 22 2.97 5.09 -3.65
C LEU A 22 2.19 5.90 -4.68
N PHE A 23 2.76 7.00 -5.17
CA PHE A 23 2.15 7.79 -6.23
C PHE A 23 2.00 6.97 -7.53
N ASP A 24 3.03 6.21 -7.90
CA ASP A 24 3.00 5.33 -9.07
C ASP A 24 1.95 4.21 -8.88
N THR A 25 1.93 3.56 -7.71
CA THR A 25 0.91 2.57 -7.34
C THR A 25 -0.52 3.12 -7.49
N PHE A 26 -0.80 4.33 -6.98
CA PHE A 26 -2.12 4.95 -7.16
C PHE A 26 -2.42 5.28 -8.62
N SER A 27 -1.42 5.71 -9.38
CA SER A 27 -1.56 6.03 -10.80
C SER A 27 -1.95 4.78 -11.61
N HIS A 28 -1.30 3.63 -11.35
CA HIS A 28 -1.67 2.36 -11.97
C HIS A 28 -3.08 1.91 -11.59
N ALA A 29 -3.46 2.03 -10.31
CA ALA A 29 -4.79 1.64 -9.85
C ALA A 29 -5.88 2.52 -10.49
N GLN A 30 -5.62 3.83 -10.62
CA GLN A 30 -6.53 4.74 -11.29
C GLN A 30 -6.62 4.45 -12.80
N SER A 31 -5.50 4.17 -13.46
CA SER A 31 -5.45 3.81 -14.88
C SER A 31 -6.26 2.54 -15.18
N ALA A 32 -6.12 1.51 -14.34
CA ALA A 32 -6.93 0.30 -14.41
C ALA A 32 -8.44 0.60 -14.34
N VAL A 33 -8.87 1.41 -13.37
CA VAL A 33 -10.28 1.82 -13.24
C VAL A 33 -10.75 2.62 -14.47
N MET A 34 -9.94 3.55 -14.95
CA MET A 34 -10.27 4.35 -16.13
C MET A 34 -10.43 3.49 -17.38
N THR A 35 -9.62 2.45 -17.53
CA THR A 35 -9.74 1.48 -18.63
C THR A 35 -11.10 0.78 -18.58
N VAL A 36 -11.54 0.34 -17.40
CA VAL A 36 -12.87 -0.26 -17.24
C VAL A 36 -13.98 0.75 -17.54
N MET A 37 -13.87 1.98 -17.06
CA MET A 37 -14.86 3.03 -17.32
C MET A 37 -14.98 3.37 -18.82
N GLN A 38 -13.87 3.35 -19.55
CA GLN A 38 -13.84 3.69 -20.98
C GLN A 38 -14.30 2.53 -21.86
N THR A 39 -13.97 1.29 -21.49
CA THR A 39 -14.23 0.10 -22.33
C THR A 39 -15.49 -0.67 -21.93
N GLY A 40 -15.99 -0.46 -20.71
CA GLY A 40 -17.06 -1.24 -20.11
C GLY A 40 -16.68 -2.70 -19.84
N ARG A 41 -15.39 -3.03 -19.85
CA ARG A 41 -14.85 -4.38 -19.68
C ARG A 41 -13.79 -4.36 -18.60
N ASP A 42 -13.62 -5.50 -17.93
CA ASP A 42 -12.51 -5.68 -17.00
C ASP A 42 -11.16 -5.62 -17.73
N ILE A 43 -10.09 -5.39 -16.98
CA ILE A 43 -8.71 -5.34 -17.50
C ILE A 43 -8.15 -6.76 -17.68
N ASP A 44 -7.21 -6.90 -18.62
CA ASP A 44 -6.51 -8.17 -18.86
C ASP A 44 -5.35 -8.36 -17.86
N GLU A 45 -5.06 -9.60 -17.49
CA GLU A 45 -3.94 -9.95 -16.59
C GLU A 45 -2.56 -9.59 -17.18
N ASN A 46 -2.48 -9.43 -18.51
CA ASN A 46 -1.26 -9.03 -19.21
C ASN A 46 -1.15 -7.51 -19.39
N GLN A 47 -2.10 -6.71 -18.88
CA GLN A 47 -1.94 -5.25 -18.89
C GLN A 47 -0.86 -4.80 -17.92
N ASP A 48 -0.16 -3.74 -18.29
CA ASP A 48 0.95 -3.17 -17.52
C ASP A 48 0.52 -2.80 -16.10
N ASP A 49 -0.64 -2.15 -15.94
CA ASP A 49 -1.17 -1.73 -14.64
C ASP A 49 -1.42 -2.92 -13.70
N PHE A 50 -1.96 -4.03 -14.23
CA PHE A 50 -2.21 -5.24 -13.46
C PHE A 50 -0.90 -5.89 -13.02
N THR A 51 0.02 -6.07 -13.96
CA THR A 51 1.31 -6.71 -13.71
C THR A 51 2.16 -5.90 -12.73
N GLN A 52 2.17 -4.57 -12.89
CA GLN A 52 2.94 -3.68 -12.03
C GLN A 52 2.39 -3.67 -10.60
N LEU A 53 1.07 -3.58 -10.41
CA LEU A 53 0.47 -3.58 -9.07
C LEU A 53 0.66 -4.90 -8.34
N LYS A 54 0.56 -6.02 -9.05
CA LYS A 54 0.88 -7.33 -8.47
C LYS A 54 2.33 -7.36 -7.98
N ARG A 55 3.27 -6.89 -8.81
CA ARG A 55 4.68 -6.84 -8.46
C ARG A 55 4.96 -5.91 -7.27
N ASP A 56 4.33 -4.74 -7.24
CA ASP A 56 4.45 -3.78 -6.14
C ASP A 56 3.99 -4.41 -4.83
N PHE A 57 2.89 -5.15 -4.86
CA PHE A 57 2.40 -5.90 -3.70
C PHE A 57 3.39 -6.99 -3.25
N GLU A 58 3.88 -7.81 -4.16
CA GLU A 58 4.87 -8.86 -3.83
C GLU A 58 6.15 -8.27 -3.20
N VAL A 59 6.63 -7.15 -3.73
CA VAL A 59 7.78 -6.43 -3.18
C VAL A 59 7.45 -5.85 -1.80
N ALA A 60 6.29 -5.20 -1.64
CA ALA A 60 5.88 -4.61 -0.37
C ALA A 60 5.75 -5.69 0.74
N VAL A 61 5.22 -6.86 0.41
CA VAL A 61 5.16 -8.02 1.32
C VAL A 61 6.56 -8.49 1.70
N ALA A 62 7.47 -8.64 0.72
CA ALA A 62 8.84 -9.07 0.98
C ALA A 62 9.63 -8.07 1.85
N MET A 63 9.29 -6.78 1.78
CA MET A 63 9.93 -5.71 2.55
C MET A 63 9.21 -5.41 3.88
N TYR A 64 8.12 -6.11 4.19
CA TYR A 64 7.36 -5.88 5.42
C TYR A 64 8.19 -6.27 6.65
N PRO A 65 8.46 -5.34 7.59
CA PRO A 65 9.38 -5.57 8.70
C PRO A 65 8.78 -6.36 9.87
N GLY A 66 7.46 -6.55 9.90
CA GLY A 66 6.72 -7.05 11.07
C GLY A 66 6.34 -8.53 11.00
N ASN A 67 6.01 -9.10 12.17
CA ASN A 67 5.34 -10.39 12.28
C ASN A 67 3.86 -10.26 12.69
N ASP A 68 3.28 -9.07 12.56
CA ASP A 68 1.92 -8.77 12.99
C ASP A 68 0.94 -9.78 12.36
N GLN A 69 0.28 -10.55 13.23
CA GLN A 69 -0.61 -11.63 12.80
C GLN A 69 -1.77 -11.10 11.95
N THR A 70 -2.28 -9.91 12.25
CA THR A 70 -3.34 -9.26 11.49
C THR A 70 -2.85 -8.93 10.08
N MET A 71 -1.62 -8.44 9.93
CA MET A 71 -1.06 -8.18 8.60
C MET A 71 -0.84 -9.46 7.82
N GLN A 72 -0.31 -10.50 8.44
CA GLN A 72 -0.15 -11.79 7.78
C GLN A 72 -1.50 -12.38 7.32
N GLN A 73 -2.56 -12.20 8.11
CA GLN A 73 -3.92 -12.59 7.73
C GLN A 73 -4.42 -11.81 6.51
N LYS A 74 -4.24 -10.48 6.47
CA LYS A 74 -4.65 -9.68 5.31
C LYS A 74 -3.85 -10.02 4.05
N ILE A 75 -2.53 -10.22 4.18
CA ILE A 75 -1.66 -10.67 3.07
C ILE A 75 -2.17 -12.01 2.52
N THR A 76 -2.47 -12.95 3.42
CA THR A 76 -3.01 -14.26 3.04
C THR A 76 -4.35 -14.12 2.32
N ALA A 77 -5.29 -13.33 2.86
CA ALA A 77 -6.59 -13.07 2.24
C ALA A 77 -6.45 -12.40 0.86
N THR A 78 -5.51 -11.48 0.68
CA THR A 78 -5.22 -10.88 -0.64
C THR A 78 -4.71 -11.92 -1.64
N ASN A 79 -3.84 -12.84 -1.22
CA ASN A 79 -3.36 -13.91 -2.08
C ASN A 79 -4.46 -14.92 -2.43
N GLU A 80 -5.33 -15.27 -1.47
CA GLU A 80 -6.48 -16.13 -1.69
C GLU A 80 -7.48 -15.49 -2.67
N LEU A 81 -7.74 -14.19 -2.51
CA LEU A 81 -8.59 -13.43 -3.42
C LEU A 81 -8.00 -13.41 -4.84
N ALA A 82 -6.69 -13.20 -4.99
CA ALA A 82 -6.00 -13.22 -6.27
C ALA A 82 -5.98 -14.61 -6.95
N ALA A 83 -6.16 -15.69 -6.18
CA ALA A 83 -6.29 -17.05 -6.71
C ALA A 83 -7.74 -17.39 -7.13
N SER A 84 -8.71 -16.58 -6.73
CA SER A 84 -10.12 -16.77 -7.08
C SER A 84 -10.40 -16.36 -8.52
N GLN A 85 -11.06 -17.24 -9.28
CA GLN A 85 -11.51 -16.93 -10.65
C GLN A 85 -12.73 -16.01 -10.70
N GLN A 86 -13.33 -15.67 -9.55
CA GLN A 86 -14.54 -14.85 -9.46
C GLN A 86 -14.26 -13.37 -9.25
N THR A 87 -13.02 -13.01 -8.92
CA THR A 87 -12.65 -11.61 -8.65
C THR A 87 -12.23 -10.92 -9.92
N SER A 88 -12.79 -9.73 -10.18
CA SER A 88 -12.37 -8.92 -11.32
C SER A 88 -10.93 -8.43 -11.16
N ASN A 89 -10.20 -8.34 -12.26
CA ASN A 89 -8.82 -7.89 -12.27
C ASN A 89 -8.71 -6.43 -11.81
N VAL A 90 -9.67 -5.58 -12.17
CA VAL A 90 -9.74 -4.20 -11.66
C VAL A 90 -9.97 -4.13 -10.15
N HIS A 91 -10.68 -5.10 -9.58
CA HIS A 91 -10.82 -5.17 -8.12
C HIS A 91 -9.50 -5.60 -7.47
N LEU A 92 -8.81 -6.59 -8.05
CA LEU A 92 -7.50 -7.02 -7.56
C LEU A 92 -6.47 -5.88 -7.56
N THR A 93 -6.44 -5.04 -8.60
CA THR A 93 -5.55 -3.87 -8.64
C THR A 93 -5.84 -2.88 -7.51
N GLN A 94 -7.11 -2.68 -7.15
CA GLN A 94 -7.51 -1.85 -6.02
C GLN A 94 -7.10 -2.46 -4.68
N VAL A 95 -7.25 -3.78 -4.51
CA VAL A 95 -6.82 -4.51 -3.30
C VAL A 95 -5.30 -4.40 -3.13
N TRP A 96 -4.52 -4.65 -4.19
CA TRP A 96 -3.07 -4.54 -4.16
C TRP A 96 -2.62 -3.11 -3.86
N ALA A 97 -3.22 -2.10 -4.47
CA ALA A 97 -2.89 -0.71 -4.18
C ALA A 97 -3.14 -0.33 -2.71
N ALA A 98 -4.26 -0.78 -2.14
CA ALA A 98 -4.56 -0.58 -0.71
C ALA A 98 -3.55 -1.30 0.19
N ALA A 99 -3.20 -2.55 -0.16
CA ALA A 99 -2.22 -3.34 0.57
C ALA A 99 -0.81 -2.72 0.54
N VAL A 100 -0.32 -2.34 -0.63
CA VAL A 100 0.98 -1.65 -0.81
C VAL A 100 1.03 -0.37 0.01
N SER A 101 -0.07 0.39 0.03
CA SER A 101 -0.18 1.64 0.80
C SER A 101 -0.06 1.40 2.31
N ALA A 102 -0.76 0.41 2.83
CA ALA A 102 -0.70 0.05 4.25
C ALA A 102 0.69 -0.48 4.64
N LEU A 103 1.24 -1.43 3.88
CA LEU A 103 2.55 -2.03 4.14
C LEU A 103 3.69 -0.99 4.05
N SER A 104 3.59 -0.03 3.13
CA SER A 104 4.54 1.07 3.01
C SER A 104 4.49 2.02 4.20
N CYS A 105 3.29 2.29 4.74
CA CYS A 105 3.15 3.06 5.97
C CYS A 105 3.81 2.37 7.16
N ASP A 106 3.58 1.05 7.32
CA ASP A 106 4.23 0.26 8.38
C ASP A 106 5.75 0.27 8.24
N ARG A 107 6.25 0.15 7.02
CA ARG A 107 7.68 0.23 6.74
C ARG A 107 8.26 1.60 7.12
N MET A 108 7.60 2.69 6.73
CA MET A 108 8.04 4.04 7.10
C MET A 108 8.03 4.23 8.63
N LEU A 109 6.99 3.76 9.32
CA LEU A 109 6.90 3.82 10.79
C LEU A 109 8.03 3.03 11.46
N ALA A 110 8.35 1.83 10.96
CA ALA A 110 9.43 1.01 11.48
C ALA A 110 10.83 1.64 11.30
N MET A 111 10.97 2.58 10.37
CA MET A 111 12.23 3.32 10.16
C MET A 111 12.39 4.49 11.15
N ILE A 112 11.29 5.00 11.72
CA ILE A 112 11.33 6.06 12.72
C ILE A 112 11.90 5.48 14.04
N PRO A 113 12.88 6.16 14.67
CA PRO A 113 13.38 5.75 15.98
C PRO A 113 12.24 5.57 16.99
N THR A 114 12.27 4.50 17.78
CA THR A 114 11.16 4.14 18.69
C THR A 114 10.81 5.26 19.67
N ASP A 115 11.80 6.04 20.12
CA ASP A 115 11.59 7.19 21.00
C ASP A 115 10.81 8.35 20.36
N LEU A 116 10.71 8.37 19.02
CA LEU A 116 9.99 9.38 18.25
C LEU A 116 8.69 8.86 17.62
N GLN A 117 8.40 7.56 17.72
CA GLN A 117 7.20 6.98 17.09
C GLN A 117 5.90 7.45 17.73
N ASP A 118 5.93 7.84 19.01
CA ASP A 118 4.78 8.35 19.74
C ASP A 118 4.65 9.87 19.66
N ASP A 119 5.60 10.56 19.02
CA ASP A 119 5.55 12.01 18.82
C ASP A 119 4.55 12.34 17.69
N PRO A 120 3.42 13.04 17.99
CA PRO A 120 2.42 13.38 17.00
C PRO A 120 2.95 14.29 15.89
N GLU A 121 3.96 15.12 16.15
CA GLU A 121 4.55 16.01 15.15
C GLU A 121 5.45 15.25 14.17
N VAL A 122 5.98 14.09 14.58
CA VAL A 122 6.87 13.26 13.76
C VAL A 122 6.11 12.16 13.03
N ALA A 123 5.30 11.39 13.75
CA ALA A 123 4.68 10.17 13.23
C ALA A 123 3.15 10.28 13.08
N GLY A 124 2.50 11.32 13.62
CA GLY A 124 1.04 11.39 13.72
C GLY A 124 0.31 11.29 12.38
N GLU A 125 0.78 12.03 11.37
CA GLU A 125 0.22 11.99 10.01
C GLU A 125 0.40 10.61 9.36
N LEU A 126 1.58 10.00 9.53
CA LEU A 126 1.87 8.69 8.96
C LEU A 126 1.04 7.59 9.64
N GLN A 127 0.85 7.66 10.96
CA GLN A 127 -0.05 6.78 11.70
C GLN A 127 -1.51 6.94 11.27
N HIS A 128 -1.93 8.17 10.95
CA HIS A 128 -3.27 8.42 10.44
C HIS A 128 -3.49 7.75 9.08
N LYS A 129 -2.58 8.00 8.12
CA LYS A 129 -2.61 7.36 6.79
C LYS A 129 -2.57 5.84 6.86
N ARG A 130 -1.74 5.30 7.76
CA ARG A 130 -1.70 3.87 8.03
C ARG A 130 -3.09 3.32 8.38
N ARG A 131 -3.81 3.97 9.29
CA ARG A 131 -5.17 3.54 9.67
C ARG A 131 -6.14 3.60 8.50
N GLU A 132 -6.09 4.65 7.70
CA GLU A 132 -6.96 4.81 6.52
C GLU A 132 -6.70 3.73 5.47
N HIS A 133 -5.43 3.48 5.14
CA HIS A 133 -5.09 2.45 4.16
C HIS A 133 -5.41 1.03 4.65
N LEU A 134 -5.25 0.77 5.95
CA LEU A 134 -5.67 -0.50 6.55
C LEU A 134 -7.19 -0.71 6.50
N ALA A 135 -7.96 0.35 6.74
CA ALA A 135 -9.42 0.31 6.64
C ALA A 135 -9.85 0.08 5.18
N MET A 136 -9.25 0.80 4.23
CA MET A 136 -9.51 0.62 2.80
C MET A 136 -9.15 -0.80 2.34
N TRP A 137 -8.01 -1.35 2.78
CA TRP A 137 -7.63 -2.71 2.45
C TRP A 137 -8.64 -3.73 3.00
N GLN A 138 -9.10 -3.55 4.25
CA GLN A 138 -10.14 -4.41 4.81
C GLN A 138 -11.44 -4.33 4.01
N GLU A 139 -11.90 -3.12 3.70
CA GLU A 139 -13.14 -2.90 2.95
C GLU A 139 -13.10 -3.60 1.60
N ARG A 140 -11.97 -3.53 0.88
CA ARG A 140 -11.80 -4.20 -0.41
C ARG A 140 -11.79 -5.72 -0.28
N LEU A 141 -11.15 -6.26 0.75
CA LEU A 141 -11.19 -7.70 1.03
C LEU A 141 -12.59 -8.23 1.35
N GLU A 142 -13.43 -7.42 2.01
CA GLU A 142 -14.80 -7.80 2.39
C GLU A 142 -15.83 -7.61 1.27
N ASN A 143 -15.52 -6.81 0.25
CA ASN A 143 -16.43 -6.47 -0.85
C ASN A 143 -15.80 -6.78 -2.23
N PRO A 144 -15.52 -8.08 -2.52
CA PRO A 144 -14.83 -8.52 -3.75
C PRO A 144 -15.67 -8.39 -5.03
#